data_AF-A0A1E7I2C7-F1
#
_entry.id   AF-A0A1E7I2C7-F1
#
_cell.length_a   1.000
_cell.length_b   1.000
_cell.length_c   1.000
_cell.angle_alpha   90.00
_cell.angle_beta   90.00
_cell.angle_gamma   90.00
#
_symmetry.space_group_name_H-M   'P 1'
#
loop_
_entity.id
_entity.type
_entity.pdbx_description
1 polymer ?
#
loop_
_entity_poly.entity_id
_entity_poly.type
_entity_poly.pdbx_seq_one_letter_code
_entity_poly.pdbx_strand_id
1 'polypeptide(L)'
;MKNKIVDMRDVTCGLVPGIVAQLDSTHARGVDFHIRTGIREEILSGFGSGGAWNIEIITDLGFDLLRFTRKKPSSLESLNIVEY
;
A
#
# COMPACT_ATOMS: atom_id res chain seq x y z
N MET A 1 -4.62 14.56 -9.09
CA MET A 1 -5.74 13.74 -8.59
C MET A 1 -5.55 13.59 -7.09
N LYS A 2 -6.56 13.91 -6.25
CA LYS A 2 -6.44 13.78 -4.79
C LYS A 2 -6.70 12.31 -4.41
N ASN A 3 -5.72 11.63 -3.80
CA ASN A 3 -5.94 10.30 -3.22
C ASN A 3 -6.80 10.41 -1.97
N LYS A 4 -7.58 9.37 -1.66
CA LYS A 4 -8.27 9.27 -0.36
C LYS A 4 -7.20 9.07 0.72
N ILE A 5 -7.20 9.90 1.75
CA ILE A 5 -6.29 9.75 2.89
C ILE A 5 -7.04 9.06 4.03
N VAL A 6 -6.43 8.03 4.61
CA VAL A 6 -6.95 7.31 5.78
C VAL A 6 -5.87 7.32 6.86
N ASP A 7 -6.20 7.84 8.05
CA ASP A 7 -5.28 7.85 9.17
C ASP A 7 -5.44 6.57 9.99
N MET A 8 -4.36 5.81 10.14
CA MET A 8 -4.30 4.56 10.88
C MET A 8 -3.12 4.54 11.86
N ARG A 9 -2.59 5.71 12.25
CA ARG A 9 -1.42 5.82 13.14
C ARG A 9 -1.66 5.21 14.52
N ASP A 10 -2.90 5.30 15.02
CA ASP A 10 -3.30 4.75 16.32
C ASP A 10 -3.67 3.25 16.28
N VAL A 11 -3.66 2.63 15.09
CA VAL A 11 -4.02 1.22 14.93
C VAL A 11 -2.83 0.35 15.30
N THR A 12 -2.88 -0.25 16.49
CA THR A 12 -1.83 -1.11 17.02
C THR A 12 -2.01 -2.58 16.62
N CYS A 13 -3.26 -3.05 16.56
CA CYS A 13 -3.63 -4.41 16.18
C CYS A 13 -4.51 -4.42 14.92
N GLY A 14 -4.37 -5.43 14.06
CA GLY A 14 -5.24 -5.60 12.90
C GLY A 14 -5.04 -4.56 11.80
N LEU A 15 -3.83 -4.00 11.66
CA LEU A 15 -3.54 -2.98 10.65
C LEU A 15 -3.78 -3.50 9.23
N VAL A 16 -3.23 -4.67 8.90
CA VAL A 16 -3.39 -5.32 7.60
C VAL A 16 -4.87 -5.56 7.25
N PRO A 17 -5.68 -6.26 8.07
CA PRO A 17 -7.11 -6.45 7.75
C PRO A 17 -7.88 -5.12 7.69
N GLY A 18 -7.52 -4.11 8.50
CA GLY A 18 -8.15 -2.79 8.44
C GLY A 18 -7.88 -2.05 7.13
N ILE A 19 -6.64 -2.10 6.64
CA ILE A 19 -6.27 -1.54 5.34
C ILE A 19 -7.00 -2.29 4.21
N VAL A 20 -7.02 -3.62 4.24
CA VAL A 20 -7.74 -4.44 3.24
C VAL A 20 -9.21 -4.03 3.16
N ALA A 21 -9.89 -3.89 4.30
CA ALA A 21 -11.28 -3.46 4.34
C ALA A 21 -11.50 -2.08 3.69
N GLN A 22 -10.57 -1.13 3.90
CA GLN A 22 -10.63 0.20 3.27
C GLN A 22 -10.38 0.15 1.75
N LEU A 23 -9.51 -0.75 1.29
CA LEU A 23 -9.24 -0.98 -0.13
C LEU A 23 -10.41 -1.67 -0.84
N ASP A 24 -11.10 -2.58 -0.15
CA ASP A 24 -12.29 -3.26 -0.68
C ASP A 24 -13.50 -2.32 -0.72
N SER A 25 -13.62 -1.42 0.27
CA SER A 25 -14.73 -0.47 0.34
C SER A 25 -14.58 0.74 -0.60
N THR A 26 -13.49 0.85 -1.37
CA THR A 26 -13.18 2.05 -2.16
C THR A 26 -13.04 1.78 -3.65
N HIS A 27 -13.72 2.58 -4.45
CA HIS A 27 -13.53 2.62 -5.91
C HIS A 27 -12.44 3.62 -6.33
N ALA A 28 -11.74 4.24 -5.38
CA ALA A 28 -10.65 5.15 -5.68
C ALA A 28 -9.51 4.43 -6.42
N ARG A 29 -8.83 5.17 -7.29
CA ARG A 29 -7.63 4.69 -7.99
C ARG A 29 -6.39 4.65 -7.10
N GLY A 30 -6.37 5.47 -6.04
CA GLY A 30 -5.28 5.53 -5.08
C GLY A 30 -5.79 5.88 -3.68
N VAL A 31 -5.19 5.24 -2.68
CA VAL A 31 -5.45 5.46 -1.25
C VAL A 31 -4.13 5.60 -0.52
N ASP A 32 -4.04 6.64 0.29
CA ASP A 32 -2.87 7.01 1.07
C ASP A 32 -3.19 6.73 2.55
N PHE A 33 -2.42 5.87 3.20
CA PHE A 33 -2.58 5.55 4.61
C PHE A 33 -1.44 6.16 5.43
N HIS A 34 -1.78 6.90 6.48
CA HIS A 34 -0.80 7.29 7.49
C HIS A 34 -0.69 6.20 8.54
N ILE A 35 0.51 5.67 8.73
CA ILE A 35 0.79 4.57 9.64
C ILE A 35 1.94 4.93 10.58
N ARG A 36 2.02 4.27 11.74
CA ARG A 36 3.15 4.43 12.66
C ARG A 36 4.47 4.07 11.95
N THR A 37 5.56 4.71 12.34
CA THR A 37 6.87 4.43 11.75
C THR A 37 7.38 3.04 12.12
N GLY A 38 8.21 2.46 11.26
CA GLY A 38 8.96 1.24 11.60
C GLY A 38 8.19 -0.07 11.41
N ILE A 39 7.06 -0.05 10.71
CA ILE A 39 6.24 -1.25 10.44
C ILE A 39 6.37 -1.75 9.00
N ARG A 40 7.38 -1.29 8.25
CA ARG A 40 7.62 -1.69 6.86
C ARG A 40 7.61 -3.21 6.69
N GLU A 41 8.33 -3.93 7.55
CA GLU A 41 8.42 -5.39 7.49
C GLU A 41 7.06 -6.06 7.78
N GLU A 42 6.27 -5.52 8.70
CA GLU A 42 4.91 -5.99 9.00
C GLU A 42 3.99 -5.81 7.78
N ILE A 43 4.10 -4.66 7.11
CA ILE A 43 3.34 -4.37 5.88
C ILE A 43 3.78 -5.30 4.74
N LEU A 44 5.09 -5.45 4.50
CA LEU A 44 5.61 -6.34 3.44
C LEU A 44 5.22 -7.79 3.70
N SER A 45 5.29 -8.25 4.94
CA SER A 45 4.86 -9.60 5.33
C SER A 45 3.36 -9.80 5.17
N GLY A 46 2.54 -8.80 5.56
CA GLY A 46 1.08 -8.88 5.52
C GLY A 46 0.47 -8.75 4.12
N PHE A 47 1.06 -7.93 3.26
CA PHE A 47 0.54 -7.66 1.91
C PHE A 47 1.27 -8.41 0.79
N GLY A 48 2.47 -8.94 1.04
CA GLY A 48 3.28 -9.64 0.05
C GLY A 48 3.49 -8.80 -1.22
N SER A 49 3.05 -9.33 -2.38
CA SER A 49 3.17 -8.68 -3.70
C SER A 49 2.09 -7.61 -3.98
N GLY A 50 1.22 -7.33 -3.00
CA GLY A 50 0.18 -6.31 -3.08
C GLY A 50 -1.03 -6.64 -3.97
N GLY A 51 -1.08 -7.83 -4.58
CA GLY A 51 -2.23 -8.29 -5.36
C GLY A 51 -2.60 -7.33 -6.50
N ALA A 52 -3.81 -6.76 -6.47
CA ALA A 52 -4.31 -5.79 -7.45
C ALA A 52 -3.78 -4.35 -7.24
N TRP A 53 -2.95 -4.13 -6.23
CA TRP A 53 -2.44 -2.83 -5.83
C TRP A 53 -0.91 -2.79 -5.90
N ASN A 54 -0.38 -1.66 -6.37
CA ASN A 54 1.01 -1.28 -6.17
C ASN A 54 1.13 -0.62 -4.81
N ILE A 55 2.17 -1.00 -4.06
CA ILE A 55 2.41 -0.53 -2.70
C ILE A 55 3.69 0.31 -2.71
N GLU A 56 3.59 1.53 -2.21
CA GLU A 56 4.73 2.42 -2.00
C GLU A 56 4.76 2.84 -0.53
N ILE A 57 5.94 2.76 0.10
CA ILE A 57 6.15 3.20 1.48
C ILE A 57 7.08 4.41 1.44
N ILE A 58 6.55 5.57 1.77
CA ILE A 58 7.29 6.84 1.84
C ILE A 58 7.46 7.18 3.31
N THR A 59 8.69 7.21 3.79
CA THR A 59 8.97 7.57 5.19
C THR A 59 8.99 9.08 5.33
N ASP A 60 8.24 9.59 6.31
CA ASP A 60 8.14 11.01 6.63
C ASP A 60 8.41 11.23 8.14
N LEU A 61 8.61 12.48 8.54
CA LEU A 61 8.83 12.87 9.93
C LEU A 61 7.52 12.73 10.71
N GLY A 62 7.43 11.68 11.53
CA GLY A 62 6.34 11.44 12.48
C GLY A 62 5.33 10.37 12.05
N PHE A 63 5.36 9.92 10.79
CA PHE A 63 4.58 8.78 10.30
C PHE A 63 5.17 8.23 8.99
N ASP A 64 4.90 6.96 8.71
CA ASP A 64 5.15 6.40 7.38
C ASP A 64 3.86 6.57 6.54
N LEU A 65 4.02 6.94 5.27
CA LEU A 65 2.95 7.00 4.29
C LEU A 65 2.95 5.71 3.47
N LEU A 66 1.85 4.97 3.55
CA LEU A 66 1.62 3.76 2.79
C LEU A 66 0.62 4.06 1.66
N ARG A 67 1.11 4.15 0.44
CA ARG A 67 0.31 4.45 -0.75
C ARG A 67 -0.03 3.18 -1.51
N PHE A 68 -1.33 2.96 -1.69
CA PHE A 68 -1.86 1.92 -2.56
C PHE A 68 -2.40 2.57 -3.84
N THR A 69 -1.88 2.13 -4.98
CA THR A 69 -2.39 2.55 -6.29
C THR A 69 -2.88 1.33 -7.06
N ARG A 70 -4.09 1.36 -7.63
CA ARG A 70 -4.61 0.22 -8.40
C ARG A 70 -3.66 -0.08 -9.56
N LYS A 71 -3.23 -1.34 -9.69
CA LYS A 71 -2.50 -1.79 -10.88
C LYS A 71 -3.41 -1.55 -12.07
N LYS A 72 -2.91 -0.84 -13.08
CA LYS A 72 -3.55 -0.92 -14.40
C LYS A 72 -3.49 -2.39 -14.84
N PRO A 73 -4.52 -2.95 -15.49
CA PRO A 73 -4.39 -4.27 -16.07
C PRO A 73 -3.18 -4.23 -17.01
N SER A 74 -2.09 -4.87 -16.59
CA SER A 74 -0.91 -4.97 -17.40
C SER A 74 -1.25 -5.94 -18.52
N SER A 75 -1.38 -5.43 -19.74
CA SER A 75 -0.94 -6.20 -20.90
C SER A 75 0.53 -6.53 -20.63
N LEU A 76 0.77 -7.75 -20.14
CA LEU A 76 2.08 -8.35 -19.98
C LEU A 76 2.91 -8.07 -21.22
N GLU A 77 4.01 -7.33 -21.06
CA GLU A 77 5.18 -7.24 -21.94
C GLU A 77 6.04 -6.12 -21.31
N SER A 78 6.75 -6.39 -20.23
CA SER A 78 8.19 -6.57 -20.35
C SER A 78 8.67 -7.31 -19.10
N LEU A 79 8.49 -8.63 -19.09
CA LEU A 79 9.54 -9.48 -18.53
C LEU A 79 10.80 -9.19 -19.37
N ASN A 80 11.73 -8.41 -18.81
CA ASN A 80 13.14 -8.63 -19.06
C ASN A 80 13.79 -8.78 -17.68
N ILE A 81 13.60 -9.98 -17.14
CA ILE A 81 14.62 -10.67 -16.37
C ILE A 81 15.79 -10.90 -17.35
N VAL A 82 17.03 -10.98 -16.85
CA VAL A 82 18.26 -11.48 -17.53
C VAL A 82 19.06 -10.33 -18.22
N GLU A 83 20.37 -10.11 -18.04
CA GLU A 83 21.48 -10.85 -17.42
C GLU A 83 22.75 -9.96 -17.26
N TYR A 84 23.65 -10.42 -16.38
CA TYR A 84 25.12 -10.24 -16.28
C TYR A 84 25.74 -8.87 -15.96
#